data_AF-A0A0U5JFW0-F1
#
_entry.id   AF-A0A0U5JFW0-F1
#
_cell.length_a   1.000
_cell.length_b   1.000
_cell.length_c   1.000
_cell.angle_alpha   90.00
_cell.angle_beta   90.00
_cell.angle_gamma   90.00
#
_symmetry.space_group_name_H-M   'P 1'
#
loop_
_entity.id
_entity.type
_entity.pdbx_description
1 polymer ?
#
loop_
_entity_poly.entity_id
_entity_poly.type
_entity_poly.pdbx_seq_one_letter_code
_entity_poly.pdbx_strand_id
1 'polypeptide(L)' 'MKEEVKIPLKEFIDCFKESMGVEGAQQLLKQTLQKANIAPKSEFTKEEALKICRELKQYSGFVGIIGGILNSRILIR' A
#
# COMPACT_ATOMS: atom_id res chain seq x y z
N MET A 1 -23.88 -3.64 -11.94
CA MET A 1 -22.47 -4.10 -11.94
C MET A 1 -21.77 -3.35 -10.81
N LYS A 2 -21.23 -4.04 -9.79
CA LYS A 2 -20.40 -3.35 -8.78
C LYS A 2 -19.08 -3.00 -9.48
N GLU A 3 -18.76 -1.71 -9.59
CA GLU A 3 -17.44 -1.29 -10.03
C GLU A 3 -16.41 -1.88 -9.08
N GLU A 4 -15.50 -2.69 -9.61
CA GLU A 4 -14.46 -3.32 -8.82
C GLU A 4 -13.40 -2.25 -8.52
N VAL A 5 -13.36 -1.77 -7.28
CA VAL A 5 -12.41 -0.73 -6.86
C VAL A 5 -10.98 -1.25 -7.09
N LYS A 6 -10.25 -0.60 -8.01
CA LYS A 6 -8.83 -0.83 -8.27
C LYS A 6 -8.01 0.28 -7.62
N ILE A 7 -6.98 -0.10 -6.86
CA ILE A 7 -6.05 0.81 -6.20
C ILE A 7 -4.71 0.74 -6.92
N PRO A 8 -4.26 1.83 -7.58
CA PRO A 8 -2.98 1.84 -8.28
C PRO A 8 -1.79 1.70 -7.33
N LEU A 9 -0.75 0.96 -7.73
CA LEU A 9 0.52 0.87 -7.02
C LEU A 9 1.14 2.26 -6.78
N LYS A 10 0.96 3.17 -7.75
CA LYS A 10 1.43 4.55 -7.67
C LYS A 10 0.86 5.30 -6.46
N GLU A 11 -0.40 5.03 -6.07
CA GLU A 11 -1.02 5.66 -4.90
C GLU A 11 -0.23 5.34 -3.62
N PHE A 12 0.26 4.10 -3.49
CA PHE A 12 1.13 3.72 -2.39
C PHE A 12 2.49 4.41 -2.47
N ILE A 13 3.13 4.42 -3.65
CA ILE A 13 4.45 5.06 -3.82
C ILE A 13 4.39 6.54 -3.46
N ASP A 14 3.36 7.24 -3.92
CA ASP A 14 3.17 8.67 -3.68
C ASP A 14 3.02 9.00 -2.18
N CYS A 15 2.56 8.05 -1.35
CA CYS A 15 2.45 8.24 0.10
C CYS A 15 3.80 8.19 0.84
N PHE A 16 4.82 7.57 0.25
CA PHE A 16 6.12 7.37 0.91
C PHE A 16 7.25 8.15 0.24
N LYS A 17 7.13 8.47 -1.05
CA LYS A 17 8.24 9.04 -1.85
C LYS A 17 8.79 10.36 -1.29
N GLU A 18 7.96 11.21 -0.69
CA GLU A 18 8.40 12.50 -0.15
C GLU A 18 9.30 12.34 1.08
N SER A 19 9.16 11.23 1.81
CA SER A 19 9.92 11.00 3.05
C SER A 19 11.15 10.12 2.85
N MET A 20 11.16 9.23 1.86
CA MET A 20 12.26 8.26 1.65
C MET A 20 12.77 8.16 0.21
N GLY A 21 12.31 9.03 -0.69
CA GLY A 21 12.61 8.98 -2.11
C GLY A 21 11.80 7.90 -2.85
N VAL A 22 11.76 8.03 -4.19
CA VAL A 22 11.02 7.10 -5.06
C VAL A 22 11.58 5.68 -4.96
N GLU A 23 12.90 5.51 -4.98
CA GLU A 23 13.55 4.21 -4.86
C GLU A 23 13.27 3.55 -3.50
N GLY A 24 13.35 4.33 -2.41
CA GLY A 24 13.03 3.84 -1.07
C GLY A 24 11.57 3.39 -0.95
N ALA A 25 10.63 4.17 -1.49
CA ALA A 25 9.21 3.81 -1.52
C ALA A 25 8.95 2.54 -2.34
N GLN A 26 9.62 2.37 -3.49
CA GLN A 26 9.52 1.17 -4.30
C GLN A 26 10.10 -0.06 -3.58
N GLN A 27 11.24 0.07 -2.91
CA GLN A 27 11.83 -1.01 -2.13
C GLN A 27 10.94 -1.42 -0.95
N LEU A 28 10.40 -0.44 -0.21
CA LEU A 28 9.44 -0.67 0.88
C LEU A 28 8.23 -1.47 0.37
N LEU A 29 7.64 -1.04 -0.75
CA LEU A 29 6.47 -1.73 -1.31
C LEU A 29 6.82 -3.11 -1.84
N LYS A 30 7.98 -3.29 -2.49
CA LYS A 30 8.43 -4.62 -2.92
C LYS A 30 8.53 -5.60 -1.75
N GLN A 31 9.13 -5.19 -0.64
CA GLN A 31 9.22 -6.00 0.57
C GLN A 31 7.83 -6.27 1.18
N THR A 32 6.96 -5.26 1.20
CA THR A 32 5.60 -5.37 1.72
C THR A 32 4.77 -6.36 0.89
N LEU A 33 4.85 -6.29 -0.44
CA LEU A 33 4.16 -7.21 -1.35
C LEU A 33 4.62 -8.66 -1.16
N GLN A 34 5.93 -8.86 -0.97
CA GLN A 34 6.49 -10.17 -0.65
C GLN A 34 5.94 -10.72 0.67
N LYS A 35 5.90 -9.91 1.75
CA LYS A 35 5.31 -10.30 3.03
C LYS A 35 3.81 -10.60 2.92
N ALA A 36 3.09 -9.80 2.15
CA ALA A 36 1.67 -9.98 1.89
C ALA A 36 1.37 -11.19 0.98
N ASN A 37 2.39 -11.83 0.40
CA ASN A 37 2.24 -12.85 -0.64
C ASN A 37 1.36 -12.37 -1.81
N ILE A 38 1.64 -11.16 -2.30
CA ILE A 38 0.94 -10.53 -3.44
C ILE A 38 1.94 -10.32 -4.58
N ALA A 39 1.56 -10.75 -5.78
CA ALA A 39 2.39 -10.54 -6.97
C ALA A 39 2.49 -9.04 -7.32
N PRO A 40 3.68 -8.53 -7.71
CA PRO A 40 3.83 -7.16 -8.18
C PRO A 40 2.96 -6.89 -9.41
N LYS A 41 2.17 -5.82 -9.35
CA LYS A 41 1.31 -5.36 -10.46
C LYS A 41 1.00 -3.87 -10.32
N SER A 42 0.47 -3.28 -11.38
CA SER A 42 0.14 -1.85 -11.43
C SER A 42 -1.10 -1.47 -10.62
N GLU A 43 -2.01 -2.41 -10.39
CA GLU A 43 -3.29 -2.16 -9.71
C GLU A 43 -3.70 -3.35 -8.82
N PHE A 44 -4.27 -3.04 -7.67
CA PHE A 44 -4.71 -4.00 -6.66
C PHE A 44 -6.21 -3.96 -6.46
N THR A 45 -6.83 -5.10 -6.17
CA THR A 45 -8.21 -5.10 -5.66
C THR A 45 -8.25 -4.45 -4.28
N LYS A 46 -9.44 -4.04 -3.84
CA LYS A 46 -9.66 -3.55 -2.48
C LYS A 46 -9.10 -4.52 -1.41
N GLU A 47 -9.30 -5.82 -1.57
CA GLU A 47 -8.81 -6.82 -0.61
C GLU A 47 -7.29 -6.90 -0.55
N GLU A 48 -6.63 -6.91 -1.70
CA GLU A 48 -5.16 -6.90 -1.80
C GLU A 48 -4.59 -5.61 -1.21
N ALA A 49 -5.19 -4.46 -1.53
CA ALA A 49 -4.78 -3.16 -1.01
C ALA A 49 -4.89 -3.12 0.52
N LEU A 50 -5.97 -3.66 1.10
CA LEU A 50 -6.12 -3.78 2.56
C LEU A 50 -5.06 -4.71 3.16
N LYS A 51 -4.71 -5.81 2.49
CA LYS A 51 -3.64 -6.71 2.95
C LYS A 51 -2.28 -6.02 2.94
N ILE A 52 -1.96 -5.26 1.89
CA ILE A 52 -0.75 -4.41 1.82
C ILE A 52 -0.73 -3.43 3.01
N CYS A 53 -1.84 -2.74 3.28
CA CYS A 53 -1.90 -1.81 4.40
C CYS A 53 -1.74 -2.50 5.77
N ARG A 54 -2.24 -3.73 5.95
CA ARG A 54 -2.03 -4.50 7.19
C ARG A 54 -0.55 -4.79 7.43
N GLU A 55 0.21 -5.14 6.38
CA GLU A 55 1.66 -5.32 6.47
C GLU A 55 2.37 -4.00 6.77
N LEU A 56 2.01 -2.90 6.09
CA LEU A 56 2.57 -1.57 6.34
C LEU A 56 2.34 -1.10 7.79
N LYS A 57 1.18 -1.41 8.37
CA LYS A 57 0.85 -1.10 9.77
C LYS A 57 1.72 -1.82 10.80
N GLN A 58 2.38 -2.92 10.43
CA GLN A 58 3.31 -3.62 11.33
C GLN A 58 4.65 -2.87 11.47
N TYR A 59 4.97 -1.95 10.56
CA TYR A 59 6.15 -1.11 10.67
C TYR A 59 5.94 -0.04 11.75
N SER A 60 7.02 0.32 12.46
CA SER A 60 6.99 1.41 13.43
C SER A 60 7.15 2.78 12.76
N GLY A 61 6.80 3.83 13.52
CA GLY A 61 6.99 5.21 13.10
C GLY A 61 6.16 5.62 11.87
N PHE A 62 6.76 6.40 10.98
CA PHE A 62 6.10 7.01 9.83
C PHE A 62 5.36 5.98 8.95
N VAL A 63 6.00 4.84 8.65
CA VAL A 63 5.43 3.84 7.74
C VAL A 63 4.13 3.24 8.29
N GLY A 64 4.10 2.90 9.58
CA GLY A 64 2.92 2.35 10.23
C GLY A 64 1.75 3.34 10.26
N ILE A 65 2.05 4.62 10.52
CA ILE A 65 1.05 5.70 10.53
C ILE A 65 0.40 5.84 9.14
N ILE A 66 1.21 5.97 8.09
CA ILE A 66 0.73 6.08 6.71
C ILE A 66 -0.05 4.81 6.30
N GLY A 67 0.44 3.63 6.67
CA GLY A 67 -0.28 2.36 6.44
C GLY A 67 -1.67 2.35 7.09
N GLY A 68 -1.81 2.90 8.30
CA GLY A 68 -3.09 3.05 8.99
C GLY A 68 -4.05 4.03 8.30
N ILE A 69 -3.53 5.16 7.83
CA ILE A 69 -4.30 6.16 7.08
C ILE A 69 -4.81 5.57 5.76
N LEU A 70 -3.92 4.91 5.00
CA LEU A 70 -4.26 4.25 3.74
C LEU A 70 -5.32 3.17 3.93
N ASN A 71 -5.16 2.31 4.95
CA ASN A 71 -6.16 1.29 5.28
C ASN A 71 -7.55 1.89 5.47
N SER A 72 -7.64 3.00 6.20
CA SER A 72 -8.91 3.67 6.49
C SER A 72 -9.52 4.27 5.22
N ARG A 73 -8.72 4.89 4.36
CA ARG A 73 -9.16 5.43 3.06
C ARG A 73 -9.68 4.34 2.12
N ILE A 74 -9.00 3.20 2.06
CA ILE A 74 -9.41 2.08 1.21
C ILE A 74 -10.69 1.42 1.74
N LEU A 75 -10.86 1.34 3.07
CA LEU A 75 -12.07 0.75 3.67
C LEU A 75 -13.36 1.50 3.29
N ILE A 76 -13.31 2.84 3.28
CA ILE A 76 -14.47 3.70 2.99
C ILE A 76 -14.77 3.89 1.49
N ARG A 77 -13.84 3.51 0.61
CA ARG A 77 -13.97 3.58 -0.86
C ARG A 77 -14.79 2.42 -1.40
#